data_AF-A0AAW0Y695-F1
#
_entry.id   AF-A0AAW0Y695-F1
#
_cell.length_a   1.000
_cell.length_b   1.000
_cell.length_c   1.000
_cell.angle_alpha   90.00
_cell.angle_beta   90.00
_cell.angle_gamma   90.00
#
_symmetry.space_group_name_H-M   'P 1'
#
loop_
_entity.id
_entity.type
_entity.pdbx_description
1 polymer ?
#
loop_
_entity_poly.entity_id
_entity_poly.type
_entity_poly.pdbx_seq_one_letter_code
_entity_poly.pdbx_strand_id
1 'polypeptide(L)'
;MLEGGGNNVLQQDLMKAIRMGVKECQLIIKAIQDLVKQAGKPKRTFTNSLVVPEEILQATRTLSETRLRSIFTDFSHHKLSRDNAVNLLRSDVIQKLVQGFPDSDNQLANLAFSQVTKDVFRNLVLDEDIRCDGRGLCDLRIMKCSVDLYRPLHGSSLFQRGQTQVQCTVAFDAHENIPKLDPLLEATGFILYGNCMWW
;
A
#
# COMPACT_ATOMS: atom_id res chain seq x y z
N MET A 1 7.44 -11.32 -5.44
CA MET A 1 6.54 -11.33 -4.26
C MET A 1 7.17 -12.29 -3.25
N LEU A 2 7.16 -11.95 -1.97
CA LEU A 2 7.66 -12.81 -0.89
C LEU A 2 6.54 -12.97 0.13
N GLU A 3 6.28 -14.20 0.50
CA GLU A 3 5.36 -14.60 1.56
C GLU A 3 5.98 -15.81 2.26
N GLY A 4 5.89 -15.86 3.59
CA GLY A 4 6.46 -16.95 4.35
C GLY A 4 6.29 -16.79 5.86
N GLY A 5 6.27 -17.92 6.55
CA GLY A 5 6.35 -18.02 8.00
C GLY A 5 7.62 -18.72 8.43
N GLY A 6 8.07 -18.49 9.66
CA GLY A 6 9.24 -19.15 10.22
C GLY A 6 9.18 -19.19 11.74
N ASN A 7 9.69 -20.28 12.32
CA ASN A 7 9.72 -20.51 13.76
C ASN A 7 10.89 -19.75 14.40
N ASN A 8 10.73 -18.43 14.55
CA ASN A 8 11.71 -17.53 15.17
C ASN A 8 13.14 -17.72 14.63
N VAL A 9 13.29 -17.73 13.31
CA VAL A 9 14.56 -17.96 12.62
C VAL A 9 15.49 -16.74 12.68
N LEU A 10 16.81 -16.97 12.62
CA LEU A 10 17.77 -15.88 12.53
C LEU A 10 17.59 -15.10 11.22
N GLN A 11 17.79 -13.78 11.28
CA GLN A 11 17.69 -12.92 10.09
C GLN A 11 18.67 -13.35 8.98
N GLN A 12 19.87 -13.80 9.34
CA GLN A 12 20.87 -14.26 8.36
C GLN A 12 20.37 -15.49 7.58
N ASP A 13 19.72 -16.42 8.27
CA ASP A 13 19.15 -17.62 7.66
C ASP A 13 17.97 -17.29 6.75
N LEU A 14 17.09 -16.38 7.19
CA LEU A 14 15.99 -15.88 6.36
C LEU A 14 16.52 -15.23 5.07
N MET A 15 17.54 -14.38 5.17
CA MET A 15 18.15 -13.74 4.00
C MET A 15 18.82 -14.75 3.07
N LYS A 16 19.46 -15.78 3.63
CA LYS A 16 20.04 -16.88 2.85
C LYS A 16 18.96 -17.68 2.11
N ALA A 17 17.85 -17.98 2.78
CA ALA A 17 16.70 -18.68 2.20
C ALA A 17 16.08 -17.88 1.04
N ILE A 18 15.88 -16.57 1.22
CA ILE A 18 15.36 -15.69 0.15
C ILE A 18 16.28 -15.71 -1.08
N ARG A 19 17.60 -15.55 -0.88
CA ARG A 19 18.57 -15.58 -1.98
C ARG A 19 18.56 -16.90 -2.72
N MET A 20 18.46 -18.01 -1.98
CA MET A 20 18.36 -19.35 -2.55
C MET A 20 17.07 -19.50 -3.38
N GLY A 21 15.91 -19.11 -2.83
CA GLY A 21 14.64 -19.17 -3.55
C GLY A 21 14.65 -18.37 -4.85
N VAL A 22 15.18 -17.14 -4.84
CA VAL A 22 15.30 -16.32 -6.05
C VAL A 22 16.22 -16.97 -7.10
N LYS A 23 17.30 -17.63 -6.66
CA LYS A 23 18.23 -18.36 -7.54
C LYS A 23 17.53 -19.54 -8.22
N GLU A 24 16.81 -20.36 -7.47
CA GLU A 24 16.08 -21.52 -8.03
C GLU A 24 14.95 -21.07 -8.97
N CYS A 25 14.27 -19.97 -8.65
CA CYS A 25 13.29 -19.35 -9.55
C CYS A 25 13.87 -18.97 -10.91
N GLN A 26 15.18 -18.65 -11.02
CA GLN A 26 15.80 -18.35 -12.32
C GLN A 26 15.78 -19.55 -13.27
N LEU A 27 15.87 -20.78 -12.74
CA LEU A 27 15.80 -21.99 -13.55
C LEU A 27 14.40 -22.13 -14.19
N ILE A 28 13.36 -21.88 -13.40
CA ILE A 28 11.97 -21.89 -13.87
C ILE A 28 11.75 -20.80 -14.91
N ILE A 29 12.23 -19.58 -14.65
CA ILE A 29 12.14 -18.45 -15.59
C ILE A 29 12.79 -18.81 -16.92
N LYS A 30 14.00 -19.40 -16.90
CA LYS A 30 14.72 -19.81 -18.10
C LYS A 30 13.94 -20.87 -18.87
N ALA A 31 13.40 -21.88 -18.19
CA ALA A 31 12.59 -22.92 -18.83
C ALA A 31 11.34 -22.34 -19.50
N ILE A 32 10.64 -21.41 -18.84
CA ILE A 32 9.48 -20.72 -19.42
C ILE A 32 9.91 -19.88 -20.64
N GLN A 33 11.03 -19.17 -20.56
CA GLN A 33 11.57 -18.38 -21.69
C GLN A 33 11.89 -19.27 -22.89
N ASP A 34 12.49 -20.44 -22.67
CA ASP A 34 12.82 -21.38 -23.73
C ASP A 34 11.56 -22.00 -24.35
N LEU A 35 10.53 -22.29 -23.53
CA LEU A 35 9.22 -22.72 -24.03
C LEU A 35 8.55 -21.62 -24.89
N VAL A 36 8.64 -20.36 -24.46
CA VAL A 36 8.11 -19.22 -25.24
C VAL A 36 8.85 -19.07 -26.57
N LYS A 37 10.15 -19.36 -26.64
CA LYS A 37 10.89 -19.35 -27.92
C LYS A 37 10.41 -20.46 -28.87
N GLN A 38 10.10 -21.64 -28.33
CA GLN A 38 9.70 -22.80 -29.13
C GLN A 38 8.24 -22.73 -29.60
N ALA A 39 7.33 -22.33 -28.72
CA ALA A 39 5.88 -22.41 -28.94
C ALA A 39 5.10 -21.18 -28.45
N GLY A 40 5.77 -20.03 -28.30
CA GLY A 40 5.13 -18.80 -27.85
C GLY A 40 4.16 -18.23 -28.89
N LYS A 41 2.95 -17.90 -28.45
CA LYS A 41 2.00 -17.13 -29.27
C LYS A 41 2.47 -15.68 -29.39
N PRO A 42 2.18 -15.00 -30.53
CA PRO A 42 2.49 -13.59 -30.68
C PRO A 42 1.80 -12.77 -29.58
N LYS A 43 2.53 -11.81 -29.01
CA LYS A 43 1.95 -10.88 -28.03
C LYS A 43 0.90 -10.01 -28.74
N ARG A 44 -0.23 -9.77 -28.07
CA ARG A 44 -1.23 -8.82 -28.55
C ARG A 44 -0.61 -7.44 -28.74
N THR A 45 -0.92 -6.78 -29.84
CA THR A 45 -0.59 -5.37 -30.04
C THR A 45 -1.41 -4.56 -29.05
N PHE A 46 -0.73 -3.86 -28.14
CA PHE A 46 -1.36 -3.01 -27.14
C PHE A 46 -0.89 -1.58 -27.36
N THR A 47 -1.80 -0.72 -27.79
CA THR A 47 -1.61 0.72 -27.85
C THR A 47 -2.03 1.31 -26.51
N ASN A 48 -1.10 1.95 -25.82
CA ASN A 48 -1.39 2.68 -24.58
C ASN A 48 -2.28 3.88 -24.92
N SER A 49 -3.59 3.74 -24.75
CA SER A 49 -4.56 4.80 -25.07
C SER A 49 -4.58 5.94 -24.04
N LEU A 50 -3.87 5.80 -22.92
CA LEU A 50 -3.91 6.72 -21.77
C LEU A 50 -2.53 7.28 -21.42
N VAL A 51 -1.76 7.67 -22.43
CA VAL A 51 -0.55 8.47 -22.20
C VAL A 51 -0.98 9.91 -22.01
N VAL A 52 -0.67 10.49 -20.85
CA VAL A 52 -0.92 11.91 -20.61
C VAL A 52 0.08 12.72 -21.45
N PRO A 53 -0.37 13.64 -22.32
CA PRO A 53 0.52 14.54 -23.05
C PRO A 53 1.39 15.35 -22.09
N GLU A 54 2.66 15.58 -22.47
CA GLU A 54 3.63 16.29 -21.62
C GLU A 54 3.18 17.71 -21.30
N GLU A 55 2.52 18.38 -22.24
CA GLU A 55 1.94 19.72 -22.05
C GLU A 55 0.92 19.76 -20.90
N ILE A 56 0.05 18.75 -20.83
CA ILE A 56 -0.95 18.63 -19.76
C ILE A 56 -0.28 18.31 -18.42
N LEU A 57 0.76 17.46 -18.41
CA LEU A 57 1.55 17.18 -17.21
C LEU A 57 2.23 18.45 -16.68
N GLN A 58 2.87 19.23 -17.56
CA GLN A 58 3.54 20.49 -17.18
C GLN A 58 2.56 21.55 -16.68
N ALA A 59 1.41 21.69 -17.34
CA ALA A 59 0.34 22.58 -16.89
C ALA A 59 -0.17 22.15 -15.51
N THR A 60 -0.44 20.85 -15.32
CA THR A 60 -0.87 20.28 -14.03
C THR A 60 0.16 20.56 -12.93
N ARG A 61 1.45 20.37 -13.24
CA ARG A 61 2.56 20.61 -12.32
C ARG A 61 2.62 22.07 -11.87
N THR A 62 2.55 23.00 -12.83
CA THR A 62 2.56 24.44 -12.55
C THR A 62 1.39 24.86 -11.65
N LEU A 63 0.21 24.26 -11.83
CA LEU A 63 -0.98 24.58 -11.06
C LEU A 63 -1.02 23.94 -9.66
N SER A 64 -0.33 22.82 -9.45
CA SER A 64 -0.51 21.98 -8.26
C SER A 64 0.74 21.81 -7.39
N GLU A 65 1.95 21.88 -7.94
CA GLU A 65 3.17 21.46 -7.23
C GLU A 65 3.41 22.23 -5.93
N THR A 66 3.37 23.57 -5.96
CA THR A 66 3.60 24.39 -4.75
C THR A 66 2.57 24.11 -3.67
N ARG A 67 1.30 23.93 -4.04
CA ARG A 67 0.20 23.64 -3.10
C ARG A 67 0.27 22.21 -2.57
N LEU A 68 0.66 21.25 -3.40
CA LEU A 68 0.91 19.88 -2.97
C LEU A 68 2.06 19.81 -1.98
N ARG A 69 3.17 20.50 -2.27
CA ARG A 69 4.30 20.61 -1.35
C ARG A 69 3.86 21.19 -0.02
N SER A 70 3.14 22.31 -0.01
CA SER A 70 2.65 22.90 1.25
C SER A 70 1.75 21.95 2.06
N ILE A 71 0.87 21.19 1.39
CA ILE A 71 0.00 20.20 2.06
C ILE A 71 0.83 19.04 2.62
N PHE A 72 1.87 18.59 1.92
CA PHE A 72 2.70 17.47 2.36
C PHE A 72 3.76 17.85 3.40
N THR A 73 4.17 19.12 3.47
CA THR A 73 5.07 19.64 4.52
C THR A 73 4.33 20.15 5.76
N ASP A 74 3.01 20.29 5.71
CA ASP A 74 2.22 20.65 6.88
C ASP A 74 1.97 19.42 7.77
N PHE A 75 2.78 19.28 8.82
CA PHE A 75 2.73 18.17 9.76
C PHE A 75 1.56 18.24 10.74
N SER A 76 0.77 19.32 10.73
CA SER A 76 -0.48 19.39 11.51
C SER A 76 -1.58 18.51 10.91
N HIS A 77 -1.43 18.08 9.65
CA HIS A 77 -2.41 17.26 8.98
C HIS A 77 -2.50 15.82 9.52
N HIS A 78 -3.73 15.37 9.71
CA HIS A 78 -4.11 13.97 9.90
C HIS A 78 -4.52 13.34 8.56
N LYS A 79 -4.69 12.01 8.48
CA LYS A 79 -5.09 11.32 7.23
C LYS A 79 -6.28 12.02 6.54
N LEU A 80 -7.39 12.17 7.27
CA LEU A 80 -8.61 12.75 6.71
C LEU A 80 -8.45 14.22 6.27
N SER A 81 -7.76 15.05 7.06
CA SER A 81 -7.59 16.46 6.69
C SER A 81 -6.66 16.63 5.48
N ARG A 82 -5.63 15.80 5.36
CA ARG A 82 -4.75 15.77 4.19
C ARG A 82 -5.47 15.25 2.94
N ASP A 83 -6.21 14.15 3.07
CA ASP A 83 -6.98 13.59 1.96
C ASP A 83 -8.01 14.61 1.45
N ASN A 84 -8.67 15.35 2.35
CA ASN A 84 -9.58 16.43 1.99
C ASN A 84 -8.86 17.60 1.31
N ALA A 85 -7.72 18.05 1.83
CA ALA A 85 -6.95 19.14 1.23
C ALA A 85 -6.46 18.79 -0.19
N VAL A 86 -5.96 17.56 -0.39
CA VAL A 86 -5.55 17.06 -1.71
C VAL A 86 -6.75 16.93 -2.64
N ASN A 87 -7.91 16.46 -2.16
CA ASN A 87 -9.12 16.36 -2.98
C ASN A 87 -9.69 17.72 -3.39
N LEU A 88 -9.66 18.72 -2.52
CA LEU A 88 -10.05 20.08 -2.86
C LEU A 88 -9.14 20.66 -3.94
N LEU A 89 -7.83 20.47 -3.80
CA LEU A 89 -6.85 20.85 -4.80
C LEU A 89 -7.07 20.11 -6.13
N ARG A 90 -7.35 18.80 -6.07
CA ARG A 90 -7.64 17.96 -7.23
C ARG A 90 -8.81 18.51 -8.03
N SER A 91 -9.93 18.81 -7.37
CA SER A 91 -11.12 19.35 -8.03
C SER A 91 -10.85 20.69 -8.72
N ASP A 92 -10.13 21.61 -8.06
CA ASP A 92 -9.76 22.92 -8.62
C ASP A 92 -8.83 22.78 -9.85
N VAL A 93 -7.82 21.92 -9.75
CA VAL A 93 -6.86 21.69 -10.84
C VAL A 93 -7.53 21.02 -12.05
N ILE A 94 -8.39 20.02 -11.82
CA ILE A 94 -9.14 19.36 -12.90
C ILE A 94 -10.05 20.36 -13.62
N GLN A 95 -10.78 21.20 -12.88
CA GLN A 95 -11.63 22.23 -13.48
C GLN A 95 -10.82 23.19 -14.37
N LYS A 96 -9.65 23.64 -13.91
CA LYS A 96 -8.76 24.52 -14.68
C LYS A 96 -8.17 23.83 -15.93
N LEU A 97 -7.82 22.55 -15.83
CA LEU A 97 -7.29 21.79 -16.97
C LEU A 97 -8.34 21.57 -18.05
N VAL A 98 -9.56 21.17 -17.67
CA VAL A 98 -10.66 20.97 -18.61
C VAL A 98 -11.06 22.28 -19.30
N GLN A 99 -10.97 23.42 -18.61
CA GLN A 99 -11.20 24.74 -19.21
C GLN A 99 -10.07 25.17 -20.17
N GLY A 100 -8.81 24.85 -19.86
CA GLY A 100 -7.64 25.24 -20.65
C GLY A 100 -7.35 24.33 -21.84
N PHE A 101 -7.78 23.06 -21.78
CA PHE A 101 -7.52 22.05 -22.80
C PHE A 101 -8.83 21.36 -23.20
N PRO A 102 -9.46 21.79 -24.31
CA PRO A 102 -10.75 21.25 -24.78
C PRO A 102 -10.73 19.74 -25.07
N ASP A 103 -9.56 19.21 -25.44
CA ASP A 103 -9.36 17.79 -25.73
C ASP A 103 -9.07 16.95 -24.47
N SER A 104 -8.98 17.58 -23.29
CA SER A 104 -8.74 16.87 -22.04
C SER A 104 -10.05 16.38 -21.42
N ASP A 105 -10.26 15.07 -21.43
CA ASP A 105 -11.33 14.45 -20.64
C ASP A 105 -10.95 14.42 -19.15
N ASN A 106 -11.95 14.42 -18.27
CA ASN A 106 -11.80 14.30 -16.82
C ASN A 106 -10.91 13.11 -16.43
N GLN A 107 -10.98 11.99 -17.16
CA GLN A 107 -10.13 10.83 -16.89
C GLN A 107 -8.65 11.16 -17.07
N LEU A 108 -8.30 11.84 -18.16
CA LEU A 108 -6.92 12.24 -18.46
C LEU A 108 -6.40 13.28 -17.46
N ALA A 109 -7.23 14.26 -17.10
CA ALA A 109 -6.88 15.25 -16.07
C ALA A 109 -6.65 14.61 -14.68
N ASN A 110 -7.46 13.61 -14.30
CA ASN A 110 -7.26 12.85 -13.06
C ASN A 110 -5.97 12.01 -13.08
N LEU A 111 -5.64 11.40 -14.21
CA LEU A 111 -4.38 10.67 -14.38
C LEU A 111 -3.18 11.61 -14.26
N ALA A 112 -3.22 12.76 -14.93
CA ALA A 112 -2.17 13.78 -14.86
C ALA A 112 -1.95 14.25 -13.41
N PHE A 113 -3.04 14.59 -12.72
CA PHE A 113 -2.98 15.03 -11.32
C PHE A 113 -2.43 13.93 -10.40
N SER A 114 -2.86 12.68 -10.58
CA SER A 114 -2.39 11.55 -9.78
C SER A 114 -0.90 11.28 -9.97
N GLN A 115 -0.41 11.39 -11.21
CA GLN A 115 1.00 11.24 -11.54
C GLN A 115 1.83 12.36 -10.90
N VAL A 116 1.46 13.62 -11.08
CA VAL A 116 2.15 14.76 -10.46
C VAL A 116 2.13 14.66 -8.94
N THR A 117 0.99 14.31 -8.34
CA THR A 117 0.87 14.13 -6.88
C THR A 117 1.82 13.07 -6.36
N LYS A 118 1.91 11.93 -7.06
CA LYS A 118 2.84 10.85 -6.72
C LYS A 118 4.29 11.30 -6.82
N ASP A 119 4.65 12.03 -7.88
CA ASP A 119 6.01 12.48 -8.10
C ASP A 119 6.43 13.52 -7.07
N VAL A 120 5.58 14.51 -6.78
CA VAL A 120 5.83 15.51 -5.73
C VAL A 120 6.00 14.83 -4.37
N PHE A 121 5.13 13.89 -4.02
CA PHE A 121 5.23 13.15 -2.75
C PHE A 121 6.52 12.33 -2.64
N ARG A 122 6.94 11.67 -3.72
CA ARG A 122 8.17 10.87 -3.74
C ARG A 122 9.41 11.74 -3.65
N ASN A 123 9.45 12.82 -4.43
CA ASN A 123 10.60 13.72 -4.44
C ASN A 123 10.78 14.40 -3.10
N LEU A 124 9.69 14.81 -2.42
CA LEU A 124 9.78 15.37 -1.08
C LEU A 124 10.49 14.42 -0.09
N VAL A 125 10.16 13.12 -0.12
CA VAL A 125 10.82 12.14 0.75
C VAL A 125 12.28 11.90 0.35
N LEU A 126 12.60 11.93 -0.94
CA LEU A 126 13.96 11.71 -1.46
C LEU A 126 14.88 12.93 -1.26
N ASP A 127 14.34 14.14 -1.34
CA ASP A 127 15.09 15.40 -1.28
C ASP A 127 15.26 15.88 0.16
N GLU A 128 14.25 15.69 1.03
CA GLU A 128 14.22 16.24 2.38
C GLU A 128 14.44 15.20 3.49
N ASP A 129 14.48 13.89 3.15
CA ASP A 129 14.56 12.76 4.10
C ASP A 129 13.46 12.75 5.19
N ILE A 130 12.40 13.55 5.00
CA ILE A 130 11.28 13.72 5.91
C ILE A 130 10.00 13.26 5.24
N ARG A 131 9.15 12.60 6.02
CA ARG A 131 7.84 12.12 5.57
C ARG A 131 6.78 13.18 5.78
N CYS A 132 5.67 13.06 5.06
CA CYS A 132 4.51 13.96 5.18
C CYS A 132 3.84 14.09 6.57
N ASP A 133 4.24 13.26 7.53
CA ASP A 133 3.79 13.33 8.92
C ASP A 133 4.90 13.80 9.88
N GLY A 134 5.95 14.44 9.36
CA GLY A 134 7.06 15.03 10.12
C GLY A 134 8.08 14.02 10.64
N ARG A 135 7.93 12.74 10.31
CA ARG A 135 8.80 11.66 10.77
C ARG A 135 9.99 11.44 9.84
N GLY A 136 11.13 11.06 10.41
CA GLY A 136 12.27 10.54 9.65
C GLY A 136 11.99 9.15 9.06
N LEU A 137 12.91 8.66 8.25
CA LEU A 137 12.79 7.37 7.55
C LEU A 137 12.68 6.16 8.49
N CYS A 138 13.35 6.21 9.63
CA CYS A 138 13.40 5.13 10.62
C CYS A 138 12.41 5.31 11.79
N ASP A 139 11.71 6.44 11.87
CA ASP A 139 10.88 6.75 13.04
C ASP A 139 9.58 5.95 13.05
N LEU A 140 9.28 5.35 14.19
CA LEU A 140 8.00 4.69 14.45
C LEU A 140 6.93 5.71 14.86
N ARG A 141 5.67 5.42 14.52
CA ARG A 141 4.54 6.20 15.07
C ARG A 141 4.34 5.87 16.54
N ILE A 142 3.75 6.80 17.28
CA ILE A 142 3.34 6.60 18.68
C ILE A 142 2.51 5.31 18.79
N MET A 143 2.89 4.47 19.75
CA MET A 143 2.21 3.21 20.06
C MET A 143 1.50 3.32 21.40
N LYS A 144 0.26 2.83 21.46
CA LYS A 144 -0.52 2.69 22.69
C LYS A 144 -1.08 1.29 22.74
N CYS A 145 -0.99 0.66 23.90
CA CYS A 145 -1.51 -0.68 24.13
C CYS A 145 -2.34 -0.66 25.41
N SER A 146 -3.53 -1.20 25.34
CA SER A 146 -4.39 -1.45 26.49
C SER A 146 -4.81 -2.90 26.49
N VAL A 147 -4.91 -3.51 27.67
CA VAL A 147 -5.37 -4.87 27.90
C VAL A 147 -6.52 -4.86 28.90
N ASP A 148 -7.30 -5.95 28.94
CA ASP A 148 -8.42 -6.12 29.87
C ASP A 148 -9.48 -5.01 29.77
N LEU A 149 -9.93 -4.75 28.53
CA LEU A 149 -10.88 -3.69 28.20
C LEU A 149 -12.31 -4.04 28.62
N TYR A 150 -12.66 -5.32 28.57
CA TYR A 150 -14.00 -5.82 28.83
C TYR A 150 -13.94 -7.04 29.74
N ARG A 151 -14.55 -6.92 30.92
CA ARG A 151 -14.61 -8.00 31.93
C ARG A 151 -15.18 -9.34 31.43
N PRO A 152 -16.19 -9.39 30.52
CA PRO A 152 -16.74 -10.67 30.08
C PRO A 152 -15.84 -11.47 29.12
N LEU A 153 -14.80 -10.86 28.54
CA LEU A 153 -13.95 -11.51 27.55
C LEU A 153 -12.80 -12.24 28.22
N HIS A 154 -12.47 -13.47 27.77
CA HIS A 154 -11.32 -14.22 28.30
C HIS A 154 -10.00 -13.48 28.11
N GLY A 155 -9.85 -12.77 26.99
CA GLY A 155 -8.78 -11.83 26.77
C GLY A 155 -9.22 -10.72 25.82
N SER A 156 -8.79 -9.49 26.09
CA SER A 156 -9.03 -8.36 25.21
C SER A 156 -7.85 -7.40 25.21
N SER A 157 -7.58 -6.83 24.05
CA SER A 157 -6.53 -5.82 23.88
C SER A 157 -6.89 -4.83 22.78
N LEU A 158 -6.37 -3.61 22.91
CA LEU A 158 -6.44 -2.55 21.92
C LEU A 158 -5.04 -2.08 21.64
N PHE A 159 -4.56 -2.37 20.43
CA PHE A 159 -3.27 -1.93 19.95
C PHE A 159 -3.48 -0.77 18.97
N GLN A 160 -2.82 0.35 19.21
CA GLN A 160 -2.86 1.51 18.33
C GLN A 160 -1.44 1.91 17.95
N ARG A 161 -1.19 2.05 16.64
CA ARG A 161 0.05 2.60 16.08
C ARG A 161 -0.28 3.77 15.16
N GLY A 162 -0.14 4.98 15.68
CA GLY A 162 -0.63 6.21 15.03
C GLY A 162 -2.15 6.16 14.83
N GLN A 163 -2.59 6.25 13.57
CA GLN A 163 -4.02 6.21 13.21
C GLN A 163 -4.52 4.80 12.84
N THR A 164 -3.66 3.78 12.90
CA THR A 164 -4.07 2.38 12.75
C THR A 164 -4.37 1.80 14.11
N GLN A 165 -5.57 1.24 14.27
CA GLN A 165 -6.04 0.63 15.49
C GLN A 165 -6.51 -0.80 15.21
N VAL A 166 -6.17 -1.72 16.10
CA VAL A 166 -6.57 -3.12 16.05
C VAL A 166 -7.05 -3.52 17.43
N GLN A 167 -8.26 -4.08 17.48
CA GLN A 167 -8.80 -4.71 18.68
C GLN A 167 -8.66 -6.23 18.53
N CYS A 168 -7.98 -6.87 19.48
CA CYS A 168 -7.86 -8.32 19.51
C CYS A 168 -8.61 -8.86 20.72
N THR A 169 -9.37 -9.94 20.53
CA THR A 169 -10.01 -10.70 21.60
C THR A 169 -9.53 -12.15 21.54
N VAL A 170 -9.48 -12.78 22.69
CA VAL A 170 -9.20 -14.21 22.83
C VAL A 170 -10.41 -14.84 23.48
N ALA A 171 -10.84 -15.99 22.95
CA ALA A 171 -11.88 -16.80 23.54
C ALA A 171 -11.38 -18.24 23.60
N PHE A 172 -11.53 -18.87 24.77
CA PHE A 172 -11.34 -20.30 24.92
C PHE A 172 -12.64 -21.01 24.57
N ASP A 173 -12.52 -22.13 23.89
CA ASP A 173 -13.64 -23.00 23.54
C ASP A 173 -13.21 -24.47 23.66
N ALA A 174 -14.18 -25.37 23.67
CA ALA A 174 -13.93 -26.80 23.71
C ALA A 174 -13.21 -27.27 22.43
N HIS A 175 -12.35 -28.28 22.57
CA HIS A 175 -11.59 -28.85 21.44
C HIS A 175 -12.52 -29.39 20.32
N GLU A 176 -13.74 -29.76 20.65
CA GLU A 176 -14.76 -30.23 19.69
C GLU A 176 -15.24 -29.12 18.73
N ASN A 177 -15.14 -27.86 19.16
CA ASN A 177 -15.52 -26.69 18.37
C ASN A 177 -14.41 -26.22 17.44
N ILE A 178 -13.27 -26.92 17.39
CA ILE A 178 -12.26 -26.67 16.37
C ILE A 178 -12.92 -26.94 15.01
N PRO A 179 -13.07 -25.94 14.13
CA PRO A 179 -13.59 -26.16 12.79
C PRO A 179 -12.77 -27.23 12.11
N LYS A 180 -13.48 -28.25 11.61
CA LYS A 180 -12.88 -29.29 10.79
C LYS A 180 -12.45 -28.63 9.48
N LEU A 181 -11.20 -28.18 9.42
CA LEU A 181 -10.60 -27.81 8.14
C LEU A 181 -10.48 -29.09 7.29
N ASP A 182 -10.67 -28.92 5.98
CA ASP A 182 -10.50 -29.97 4.98
C ASP A 182 -9.15 -30.69 5.22
N PRO A 183 -9.02 -32.03 5.12
CA PRO A 183 -7.75 -32.76 5.30
C PRO A 183 -6.54 -32.25 4.48
N LEU A 184 -6.74 -31.40 3.47
CA LEU A 184 -5.67 -30.67 2.77
C LEU A 184 -5.10 -29.47 3.56
N LEU A 185 -5.75 -29.08 4.65
CA LEU A 185 -5.40 -27.98 5.56
C LEU A 185 -5.30 -28.55 6.98
N GLU A 186 -4.09 -28.88 7.43
CA GLU A 186 -3.89 -29.30 8.82
C GLU A 186 -4.32 -28.19 9.78
N ALA A 187 -5.26 -28.51 10.66
CA ALA A 187 -5.68 -27.63 11.73
C ALA A 187 -4.60 -27.60 12.82
N THR A 188 -3.91 -26.48 12.97
CA THR A 188 -3.28 -26.15 14.24
C THR A 188 -4.38 -25.85 15.26
N GLY A 189 -4.23 -26.26 16.53
CA GLY A 189 -5.20 -26.00 17.62
C GLY A 189 -5.37 -24.52 18.01
N PHE A 190 -4.93 -23.60 17.15
CA PHE A 190 -5.04 -22.15 17.28
C PHE A 190 -5.63 -21.57 16.01
N ILE A 191 -6.58 -20.65 16.16
CA ILE A 191 -7.28 -20.01 15.05
C ILE A 191 -7.30 -18.50 15.29
N LEU A 192 -6.95 -17.76 14.24
CA LEU A 192 -6.99 -16.30 14.24
C LEU A 192 -7.95 -15.83 13.15
N TYR A 193 -9.05 -15.19 13.54
CA TYR A 193 -9.97 -14.52 12.63
C TYR A 193 -9.61 -13.03 12.52
N GLY A 194 -9.38 -12.54 11.30
CA GLY A 194 -9.15 -11.12 11.03
C GLY A 194 -10.37 -10.49 10.37
N ASN A 195 -11.04 -9.58 11.08
CA ASN A 195 -12.11 -8.76 10.51
C ASN A 195 -11.59 -7.36 10.19
N CYS A 196 -11.71 -6.95 8.93
CA CYS A 196 -11.37 -5.59 8.50
C CYS A 196 -12.67 -4.80 8.26
N MET A 197 -13.09 -4.03 9.25
CA MET A 197 -14.24 -3.13 9.12
C MET A 197 -13.72 -1.76 8.69
N TRP A 198 -13.84 -1.45 7.40
CA TRP A 198 -13.55 -0.12 6.87
C TRP A 198 -14.71 0.80 7.26
N TRP A 199 -14.46 1.71 8.21
CA TRP A 199 -15.34 2.85 8.49
C TRP A 199 -14.84 4.09 7.75
#